data_AF-M1X1A5-F1
#
_entry.id   AF-M1X1A5-F1
#
_cell.length_a   1.000
_cell.length_b   1.000
_cell.length_c   1.000
_cell.angle_alpha   90.00
_cell.angle_beta   90.00
_cell.angle_gamma   90.00
#
_symmetry.space_group_name_H-M   'P 1'
#
loop_
_entity.id
_entity.type
_entity.pdbx_description
1 polymer ?
#
loop_
_entity_poly.entity_id
_entity_poly.type
_entity_poly.pdbx_seq_one_letter_code
_entity_poly.pdbx_strand_id
1 'polypeptide(L)'
;MKVMLWHGGGGLDAYLDTDNFIELSNAVIRAKFKNNPFISSINKLFPNFSVEQLRVYSYYSGLGQFWRVMADIFLELSDLYELGEINSIPQVIEHIKSGLVANATNPVTYSVKINGKAYDLLPSAAGLTFLSDLAIPYVEAIFFRGTPFQGTVSYNAQAYQIPADQARFEYGALYADPLPIGGAGIPPTLLMQDMSHYIPNYLHDLYRRTRRREEDDLLVQICITFQKSMFCVTSAAIIGLMPYASETEDPIEQRANHAHLEVWVSRLITSQLLDVNLRD
;
A
#
# COMPACT_ATOMS: atom_id res chain seq x y z
N MET A 1 -5.78 4.26 -1.59
CA MET A 1 -5.90 4.94 -2.90
C MET A 1 -5.56 6.42 -2.79
N LYS A 2 -6.41 7.29 -2.22
CA LYS A 2 -6.18 8.75 -2.21
C LYS A 2 -4.83 9.17 -1.61
N VAL A 3 -4.36 8.41 -0.60
CA VAL A 3 -3.04 8.58 0.00
C VAL A 3 -1.92 8.39 -1.02
N MET A 4 -2.01 7.37 -1.88
CA MET A 4 -1.02 7.15 -2.95
C MET A 4 -1.06 8.28 -3.98
N LEU A 5 -2.25 8.68 -4.44
CA LEU A 5 -2.40 9.80 -5.37
C LEU A 5 -1.80 11.10 -4.81
N TRP A 6 -1.96 11.35 -3.51
CA TRP A 6 -1.48 12.59 -2.89
C TRP A 6 0.03 12.60 -2.65
N HIS A 7 0.63 11.45 -2.29
CA HIS A 7 2.07 11.30 -2.18
C HIS A 7 2.77 11.17 -3.53
N GLY A 8 2.04 10.73 -4.55
CA GLY A 8 2.52 10.51 -5.91
C GLY A 8 3.60 9.43 -6.01
N GLY A 9 4.36 9.49 -7.10
CA GLY A 9 5.54 8.67 -7.34
C GLY A 9 5.31 7.40 -8.17
N GLY A 10 6.43 6.84 -8.66
CA GLY A 10 6.41 5.70 -9.59
C GLY A 10 6.01 6.08 -11.01
N GLY A 11 6.00 5.10 -11.93
CA GLY A 11 5.64 5.35 -13.33
C GLY A 11 4.15 5.59 -13.54
N LEU A 12 3.26 5.08 -12.67
CA LEU A 12 1.84 5.37 -12.76
C LEU A 12 1.58 6.87 -12.61
N ASP A 13 2.11 7.51 -11.57
CA ASP A 13 1.94 8.94 -11.33
C ASP A 13 2.49 9.77 -12.50
N ALA A 14 3.71 9.45 -12.94
CA ALA A 14 4.35 10.11 -14.07
C ALA A 14 3.55 9.97 -15.37
N TYR A 15 2.96 8.79 -15.62
CA TYR A 15 2.14 8.55 -16.81
C TYR A 15 0.85 9.37 -16.78
N LEU A 16 0.24 9.58 -15.61
CA LEU A 16 -1.01 10.33 -15.46
C LEU A 16 -0.85 11.84 -15.76
N ASP A 17 0.39 12.33 -15.83
CA ASP A 17 0.71 13.71 -16.21
C ASP A 17 1.02 13.87 -17.71
N THR A 18 1.01 12.78 -18.48
CA THR A 18 1.34 12.82 -19.91
C THR A 18 0.18 13.34 -20.77
N ASP A 19 0.53 13.98 -21.89
CA ASP A 19 -0.45 14.40 -22.91
C ASP A 19 -1.27 13.21 -23.41
N ASN A 20 -0.66 12.02 -23.56
CA ASN A 20 -1.34 10.81 -23.98
C ASN A 20 -2.49 10.43 -23.01
N PHE A 21 -2.23 10.46 -21.70
CA PHE A 21 -3.28 10.21 -20.71
C PHE A 21 -4.39 11.26 -20.77
N ILE A 22 -4.04 12.54 -20.93
CA ILE A 22 -4.98 13.65 -21.05
C ILE A 22 -5.87 13.50 -22.30
N GLU A 23 -5.30 13.10 -23.44
CA GLU A 23 -6.03 12.88 -24.68
C GLU A 23 -7.03 11.71 -24.55
N LEU A 24 -6.58 10.58 -24.01
CA LEU A 24 -7.40 9.40 -23.74
C LEU A 24 -8.54 9.72 -22.77
N SER A 25 -8.22 10.47 -21.71
CA SER A 25 -9.18 10.96 -20.72
C SER A 25 -10.24 11.84 -21.36
N ASN A 26 -9.85 12.79 -22.20
CA ASN A 26 -10.77 13.64 -22.93
C ASN A 26 -11.66 12.87 -23.90
N ALA A 27 -11.15 11.79 -24.53
CA ALA A 27 -11.96 10.91 -25.35
C ALA A 27 -13.04 10.19 -24.54
N VAL A 28 -12.68 9.69 -23.35
CA VAL A 28 -13.61 9.07 -22.38
C VAL A 28 -14.69 10.06 -21.94
N ILE A 29 -14.30 11.26 -21.54
CA ILE A 29 -15.23 12.30 -21.05
C ILE A 29 -16.23 12.68 -22.15
N ARG A 30 -15.75 12.95 -23.37
CA ARG A 30 -16.62 13.26 -24.53
C ARG A 30 -17.59 12.11 -24.83
N ALA A 31 -17.12 10.87 -24.77
CA ALA A 31 -17.97 9.71 -25.01
C ALA A 31 -19.03 9.53 -23.92
N LYS A 32 -18.65 9.69 -22.64
CA LYS A 32 -19.54 9.51 -21.49
C LYS A 32 -20.64 10.57 -21.44
N PHE A 33 -20.29 11.82 -21.71
CA PHE A 33 -21.19 12.97 -21.58
C PHE A 33 -21.75 13.50 -22.89
N LYS A 34 -21.62 12.76 -24.00
CA LYS A 34 -22.15 13.14 -25.32
C LYS A 34 -23.61 13.60 -25.28
N ASN A 35 -24.44 12.94 -24.46
CA ASN A 35 -25.87 13.21 -24.34
C ASN A 35 -26.22 14.03 -23.08
N ASN A 36 -25.22 14.56 -22.36
CA ASN A 36 -25.41 15.38 -21.15
C ASN A 36 -24.79 16.78 -21.37
N PRO A 37 -25.56 17.73 -21.93
CA PRO A 37 -25.04 19.06 -22.28
C PRO A 37 -24.63 19.87 -21.06
N PHE A 38 -25.24 19.63 -19.89
CA PHE A 38 -24.88 20.29 -18.64
C PHE A 38 -23.45 19.92 -18.21
N ILE A 39 -23.17 18.62 -18.06
CA ILE A 39 -21.82 18.16 -17.68
C ILE A 39 -20.80 18.48 -18.77
N SER A 40 -21.17 18.36 -20.04
CA SER A 40 -20.29 18.77 -21.13
C SER A 40 -19.93 20.26 -21.08
N SER A 41 -20.82 21.13 -20.60
CA SER A 41 -20.53 22.56 -20.45
C SER A 41 -19.62 22.83 -19.26
N ILE A 42 -19.86 22.17 -18.13
CA ILE A 42 -18.96 22.23 -16.96
C ILE A 42 -17.56 21.78 -17.35
N ASN A 43 -17.43 20.69 -18.10
CA ASN A 43 -16.13 20.21 -18.54
C ASN A 43 -15.42 21.16 -19.52
N LYS A 44 -16.15 22.00 -20.26
CA LYS A 44 -15.52 23.04 -21.10
C LYS A 44 -15.01 24.21 -20.26
N LEU A 45 -15.73 24.57 -19.20
CA LEU A 45 -15.33 25.65 -18.28
C LEU A 45 -14.19 25.21 -17.36
N PHE A 46 -14.20 23.95 -16.93
CA PHE A 46 -13.24 23.36 -15.99
C PHE A 46 -12.65 22.06 -16.58
N PRO A 47 -11.81 22.15 -17.62
CA PRO A 47 -11.32 20.98 -18.36
C PRO A 47 -10.52 19.99 -17.49
N ASN A 48 -9.83 20.49 -16.47
CA ASN A 48 -9.00 19.65 -15.61
C ASN A 48 -9.83 18.85 -14.58
N PHE A 49 -11.04 19.32 -14.22
CA PHE A 49 -11.82 18.71 -13.14
C PHE A 49 -12.14 17.23 -13.41
N SER A 50 -12.64 16.92 -14.61
CA SER A 50 -12.98 15.54 -14.96
C SER A 50 -11.74 14.68 -15.24
N VAL A 51 -10.65 15.29 -15.71
CA VAL A 51 -9.37 14.60 -15.92
C VAL A 51 -8.79 14.17 -14.57
N GLU A 52 -8.80 15.03 -13.56
CA GLU A 52 -8.40 14.68 -12.19
C GLU A 52 -9.25 13.53 -11.63
N GLN A 53 -10.55 13.50 -11.93
CA GLN A 53 -11.40 12.38 -11.53
C GLN A 53 -11.01 11.06 -12.22
N LEU A 54 -10.51 11.11 -13.46
CA LEU A 54 -9.97 9.94 -14.15
C LEU A 54 -8.59 9.53 -13.60
N ARG A 55 -7.76 10.47 -13.11
CA ARG A 55 -6.52 10.17 -12.37
C ARG A 55 -6.86 9.39 -11.09
N VAL A 56 -7.85 9.85 -10.33
CA VAL A 56 -8.40 9.17 -9.14
C VAL A 56 -8.87 7.74 -9.48
N TYR A 57 -9.59 7.54 -10.59
CA TYR A 57 -10.05 6.21 -10.99
C TYR A 57 -8.91 5.30 -11.47
N SER A 58 -7.87 5.86 -12.09
CA SER A 58 -6.69 5.10 -12.50
C SER A 58 -5.93 4.57 -11.28
N TYR A 59 -5.78 5.39 -10.23
CA TYR A 59 -5.24 4.93 -8.94
C TYR A 59 -6.14 3.90 -8.24
N TYR A 60 -7.47 4.01 -8.35
CA TYR A 60 -8.38 2.97 -7.86
C TYR A 60 -8.15 1.63 -8.57
N SER A 61 -8.06 1.65 -9.90
CA SER A 61 -7.81 0.45 -10.69
C SER A 61 -6.43 -0.15 -10.37
N GLY A 62 -5.38 0.68 -10.33
CA GLY A 62 -4.04 0.24 -9.97
C GLY A 62 -3.99 -0.40 -8.58
N LEU A 63 -4.62 0.22 -7.58
CA LEU A 63 -4.68 -0.37 -6.24
C LEU A 63 -5.48 -1.68 -6.19
N GLY A 64 -6.55 -1.80 -6.96
CA GLY A 64 -7.30 -3.05 -7.09
C GLY A 64 -6.46 -4.17 -7.72
N GLN A 65 -5.65 -3.85 -8.72
CA GLN A 65 -4.69 -4.80 -9.33
C GLN A 65 -3.58 -5.18 -8.34
N PHE A 66 -3.10 -4.22 -7.55
CA PHE A 66 -2.12 -4.49 -6.50
C PHE A 66 -2.65 -5.53 -5.49
N TRP A 67 -3.85 -5.31 -4.95
CA TRP A 67 -4.44 -6.23 -3.98
C TRP A 67 -4.84 -7.57 -4.58
N ARG A 68 -5.04 -7.69 -5.89
CA ARG A 68 -5.24 -8.99 -6.53
C ARG A 68 -4.02 -9.88 -6.33
N VAL A 69 -2.84 -9.37 -6.66
CA VAL A 69 -1.57 -10.08 -6.48
C VAL A 69 -1.31 -10.38 -5.02
N MET A 70 -1.46 -9.39 -4.13
CA MET A 70 -1.20 -9.59 -2.71
C MET A 70 -2.18 -10.57 -2.06
N ALA A 71 -3.45 -10.57 -2.45
CA ALA A 71 -4.44 -11.50 -1.92
C ALA A 71 -4.08 -12.95 -2.26
N ASP A 72 -3.69 -13.23 -3.51
CA ASP A 72 -3.29 -14.57 -3.93
C ASP A 72 -2.06 -15.05 -3.13
N ILE A 73 -1.05 -14.19 -2.94
CA ILE A 73 0.14 -14.48 -2.12
C ILE A 73 -0.24 -14.82 -0.67
N PHE A 74 -1.13 -14.04 -0.05
CA PHE A 74 -1.53 -14.25 1.35
C PHE A 74 -2.45 -15.46 1.56
N LEU A 75 -3.32 -15.76 0.59
CA LEU A 75 -4.15 -16.96 0.64
C LEU A 75 -3.28 -18.22 0.55
N GLU A 76 -2.34 -18.26 -0.40
CA GLU A 76 -1.40 -19.38 -0.53
C GLU A 76 -0.50 -19.51 0.72
N LEU A 77 -0.06 -18.40 1.31
CA LEU A 77 0.68 -18.40 2.58
C LEU A 77 -0.11 -19.07 3.71
N SER A 78 -1.41 -18.79 3.80
CA SER A 78 -2.29 -19.40 4.79
C SER A 78 -2.41 -20.91 4.57
N ASP A 79 -2.62 -21.34 3.32
CA ASP A 79 -2.74 -22.75 2.97
C ASP A 79 -1.44 -23.52 3.30
N LEU A 80 -0.28 -22.96 2.94
CA LEU A 80 1.03 -23.54 3.22
C LEU A 80 1.34 -23.61 4.73
N TYR A 81 0.87 -22.64 5.50
CA TYR A 81 0.97 -22.66 6.96
C TYR A 81 0.10 -23.79 7.56
N GLU A 82 -1.14 -23.95 7.08
CA GLU A 82 -2.03 -25.03 7.53
C GLU A 82 -1.49 -26.42 7.18
N LEU A 83 -0.80 -26.57 6.05
CA LEU A 83 -0.10 -27.79 5.66
C LEU A 83 1.20 -28.05 6.45
N GLY A 84 1.68 -27.07 7.23
CA GLY A 84 2.92 -27.15 7.99
C GLY A 84 4.20 -26.97 7.16
N GLU A 85 4.07 -26.51 5.91
CA GLU A 85 5.21 -26.27 5.01
C GLU A 85 5.95 -24.97 5.36
N ILE A 86 5.21 -23.97 5.86
CA ILE A 86 5.76 -22.73 6.41
C ILE A 86 5.68 -22.80 7.93
N ASN A 87 6.85 -22.80 8.59
CA ASN A 87 6.98 -22.95 10.03
C ASN A 87 7.89 -21.89 10.67
N SER A 88 8.38 -20.92 9.90
CA SER A 88 9.28 -19.87 10.39
C SER A 88 9.10 -18.55 9.65
N ILE A 89 9.46 -17.43 10.32
CA ILE A 89 9.38 -16.09 9.74
C ILE A 89 10.24 -15.92 8.47
N PRO A 90 11.48 -16.44 8.39
CA PRO A 90 12.24 -16.39 7.14
C PRO A 90 11.52 -17.04 5.95
N GLN A 91 10.80 -18.16 6.16
CA GLN A 91 10.00 -18.77 5.09
C GLN A 91 8.80 -17.91 4.69
N VAL A 92 8.15 -17.23 5.64
CA VAL A 92 7.08 -16.25 5.33
C VAL A 92 7.63 -15.12 4.44
N ILE A 93 8.79 -14.58 4.81
CA ILE A 93 9.46 -13.51 4.05
C ILE A 93 9.83 -14.00 2.65
N GLU A 94 10.38 -15.21 2.53
CA GLU A 94 10.76 -15.80 1.25
C GLU A 94 9.56 -16.03 0.33
N HIS A 95 8.45 -16.53 0.88
CA HIS A 95 7.20 -16.73 0.15
C HIS A 95 6.68 -15.42 -0.45
N ILE A 96 6.59 -14.37 0.39
CA ILE A 96 6.14 -13.04 -0.05
C ILE A 96 7.09 -12.46 -1.10
N LYS A 97 8.41 -12.57 -0.88
CA LYS A 97 9.43 -12.09 -1.82
C LYS A 97 9.28 -12.78 -3.17
N SER A 98 9.15 -14.10 -3.17
CA SER A 98 8.98 -14.92 -4.38
C SER A 98 7.70 -14.54 -5.13
N GLY A 99 6.59 -14.35 -4.41
CA GLY A 99 5.32 -13.90 -4.99
C GLY A 99 5.42 -12.52 -5.65
N LEU A 100 6.10 -11.57 -5.00
CA LEU A 100 6.33 -10.23 -5.56
C LEU A 100 7.19 -10.30 -6.84
N VAL A 101 8.27 -11.10 -6.82
CA VAL A 101 9.17 -11.26 -7.98
C VAL A 101 8.46 -11.94 -9.15
N ALA A 102 7.68 -13.01 -8.88
CA ALA A 102 6.94 -13.74 -9.90
C ALA A 102 5.92 -12.86 -10.64
N ASN A 103 5.37 -11.86 -9.94
CA ASN A 103 4.38 -10.93 -10.50
C ASN A 103 4.99 -9.59 -10.94
N ALA A 104 6.32 -9.42 -10.85
CA ALA A 104 6.95 -8.11 -10.96
C ALA A 104 6.66 -7.40 -12.29
N THR A 105 6.67 -8.16 -13.38
CA THR A 105 6.46 -7.65 -14.75
C THR A 105 5.01 -7.70 -15.20
N ASN A 106 4.06 -8.03 -14.30
CA ASN A 106 2.65 -8.06 -14.67
C ASN A 106 2.22 -6.67 -15.15
N PRO A 107 1.61 -6.56 -16.34
CA PRO A 107 1.23 -5.28 -16.90
C PRO A 107 0.07 -4.67 -16.12
N VAL A 108 0.17 -3.37 -15.82
CA VAL A 108 -0.89 -2.62 -15.16
C VAL A 108 -1.71 -1.91 -16.23
N THR A 109 -2.96 -2.36 -16.40
CA THR A 109 -3.83 -1.85 -17.46
C THR A 109 -5.19 -1.47 -16.94
N TYR A 110 -5.83 -0.49 -17.58
CA TYR A 110 -7.15 -0.03 -17.17
C TYR A 110 -7.92 0.50 -18.37
N SER A 111 -9.07 -0.13 -18.62
CA SER A 111 -9.96 0.22 -19.71
C SER A 111 -11.38 0.43 -19.20
N VAL A 112 -12.04 1.44 -19.73
CA VAL A 112 -13.46 1.73 -19.45
C VAL A 112 -14.31 1.46 -20.68
N LYS A 113 -15.46 0.83 -20.48
CA LYS A 113 -16.44 0.58 -21.55
C LYS A 113 -17.54 1.63 -21.50
N ILE A 114 -17.72 2.36 -22.60
CA ILE A 114 -18.78 3.37 -22.76
C ILE A 114 -19.53 3.05 -24.05
N ASN A 115 -20.83 2.75 -23.94
CA ASN A 115 -21.70 2.43 -25.07
C ASN A 115 -21.13 1.32 -25.99
N GLY A 116 -20.57 0.27 -25.40
CA GLY A 116 -19.97 -0.85 -26.13
C GLY A 116 -18.56 -0.60 -26.68
N LYS A 117 -18.05 0.64 -26.64
CA LYS A 117 -16.67 0.96 -27.02
C LYS A 117 -15.74 0.97 -25.80
N ALA A 118 -14.60 0.29 -25.92
CA ALA A 118 -13.54 0.32 -24.92
C ALA A 118 -12.61 1.53 -25.13
N TYR A 119 -12.16 2.11 -24.03
CA TYR A 119 -11.20 3.20 -23.98
C TYR A 119 -10.13 2.83 -22.95
N ASP A 120 -8.89 2.67 -23.41
CA ASP A 120 -7.77 2.24 -22.57
C ASP A 120 -7.12 3.47 -21.95
N LEU A 121 -7.40 3.73 -20.67
CA LEU A 121 -6.83 4.84 -19.92
C LEU A 121 -5.38 4.54 -19.52
N LEU A 122 -5.12 3.30 -19.11
CA LEU A 122 -3.77 2.76 -18.91
C LEU A 122 -3.55 1.65 -19.96
N PRO A 123 -3.10 1.99 -21.18
CA PRO A 123 -2.83 1.00 -22.22
C PRO A 123 -1.54 0.23 -21.92
N SER A 124 -1.42 -1.02 -22.39
CA SER A 124 -0.18 -1.80 -22.23
C SER A 124 1.05 -1.12 -22.82
N ALA A 125 0.87 -0.26 -23.84
CA ALA A 125 1.93 0.53 -24.45
C ALA A 125 2.56 1.56 -23.50
N ALA A 126 1.88 1.90 -22.39
CA ALA A 126 2.45 2.76 -21.34
C ALA A 126 3.59 2.06 -20.56
N GLY A 127 3.73 0.73 -20.70
CA GLY A 127 4.83 -0.02 -20.09
C GLY A 127 4.75 -0.12 -18.56
N LEU A 128 3.60 0.16 -17.97
CA LEU A 128 3.42 0.12 -16.51
C LEU A 128 3.43 -1.33 -16.01
N THR A 129 4.19 -1.60 -14.97
CA THR A 129 4.35 -2.92 -14.36
C THR A 129 4.02 -2.91 -12.87
N PHE A 130 3.62 -4.07 -12.36
CA PHE A 130 3.16 -4.23 -10.98
C PHE A 130 4.21 -3.78 -9.95
N LEU A 131 5.47 -4.22 -10.06
CA LEU A 131 6.46 -3.95 -9.01
C LEU A 131 6.86 -2.48 -8.96
N SER A 132 7.32 -1.92 -10.09
CA SER A 132 7.86 -0.56 -10.14
C SER A 132 6.78 0.51 -9.98
N ASP A 133 5.59 0.28 -10.55
CA ASP A 133 4.60 1.34 -10.71
C ASP A 133 3.44 1.26 -9.73
N LEU A 134 3.29 0.13 -9.02
CA LEU A 134 2.26 -0.03 -7.98
C LEU A 134 2.84 -0.44 -6.64
N ALA A 135 3.59 -1.56 -6.57
CA ALA A 135 3.96 -2.16 -5.29
C ALA A 135 4.96 -1.30 -4.50
N ILE A 136 6.03 -0.81 -5.15
CA ILE A 136 7.00 0.07 -4.49
C ILE A 136 6.33 1.39 -4.05
N PRO A 137 5.60 2.12 -4.92
CA PRO A 137 4.86 3.32 -4.50
C PRO A 137 3.84 3.05 -3.38
N TYR A 138 3.18 1.89 -3.37
CA TYR A 138 2.25 1.52 -2.32
C TYR A 138 2.95 1.38 -0.96
N VAL A 139 4.07 0.65 -0.90
CA VAL A 139 4.84 0.50 0.34
C VAL A 139 5.29 1.87 0.85
N GLU A 140 5.84 2.71 -0.01
CA GLU A 140 6.29 4.05 0.37
C GLU A 140 5.13 4.92 0.91
N ALA A 141 4.01 4.97 0.18
CA ALA A 141 2.88 5.83 0.54
C ALA A 141 2.06 5.32 1.74
N ILE A 142 1.91 4.00 1.90
CA ILE A 142 0.99 3.40 2.88
C ILE A 142 1.73 2.85 4.10
N PHE A 143 2.88 2.21 3.93
CA PHE A 143 3.61 1.59 5.04
C PHE A 143 4.52 2.59 5.74
N PHE A 144 5.19 3.46 4.98
CA PHE A 144 6.07 4.48 5.55
C PHE A 144 5.33 5.79 5.82
N ARG A 145 4.85 6.47 4.77
CA ARG A 145 4.38 7.85 4.90
C ARG A 145 3.01 7.96 5.57
N GLY A 146 2.02 7.26 5.04
CA GLY A 146 0.64 7.36 5.50
C GLY A 146 0.10 8.80 5.45
N THR A 147 -0.95 9.07 6.21
CA THR A 147 -1.47 10.44 6.42
C THR A 147 -1.54 10.72 7.91
N PRO A 148 -1.25 11.95 8.37
CA PRO A 148 -1.30 12.27 9.79
C PRO A 148 -2.70 12.02 10.35
N PHE A 149 -2.81 11.27 11.45
CA PHE A 149 -4.13 10.94 12.01
C PHE A 149 -4.69 12.14 12.77
N GLN A 150 -5.91 12.53 12.42
CA GLN A 150 -6.58 13.68 13.04
C GLN A 150 -6.78 13.51 14.55
N GLY A 151 -6.84 12.26 15.04
CA GLY A 151 -6.93 11.95 16.46
C GLY A 151 -5.60 11.96 17.22
N THR A 152 -4.45 12.01 16.54
CA THR A 152 -3.13 11.95 17.20
C THR A 152 -2.28 13.20 17.02
N VAL A 153 -2.51 13.98 15.97
CA VAL A 153 -1.75 15.20 15.69
C VAL A 153 -2.64 16.38 15.32
N SER A 154 -2.15 17.58 15.62
CA SER A 154 -2.78 18.84 15.27
C SER A 154 -2.36 19.29 13.87
N TYR A 155 -3.36 19.62 13.05
CA TYR A 155 -3.17 20.24 11.74
C TYR A 155 -2.97 21.77 11.84
N ASN A 156 -2.85 22.31 13.05
CA ASN A 156 -2.50 23.71 13.24
C ASN A 156 -1.08 23.96 12.71
N ALA A 157 -0.96 24.76 11.65
CA ALA A 157 0.30 25.10 11.01
C ALA A 157 1.31 25.76 12.00
N GLN A 158 0.83 26.41 13.06
CA GLN A 158 1.70 27.03 14.07
C GLN A 158 2.26 26.04 15.10
N ALA A 159 1.68 24.85 15.20
CA ALA A 159 2.10 23.83 16.15
C ALA A 159 3.26 22.96 15.63
N TYR A 160 3.54 23.01 14.32
CA TYR A 160 4.63 22.27 13.66
C TYR A 160 4.68 20.75 13.98
N GLN A 161 3.52 20.14 14.26
CA GLN A 161 3.42 18.70 14.56
C GLN A 161 3.44 17.82 13.31
N ILE A 162 3.10 18.40 12.15
CA ILE A 162 3.14 17.72 10.85
C ILE A 162 4.30 18.33 10.06
N PRO A 163 5.26 17.53 9.56
CA PRO A 163 6.32 18.02 8.70
C PRO A 163 5.74 18.75 7.47
N ALA A 164 6.42 19.80 7.01
CA ALA A 164 6.03 20.48 5.76
C ALA A 164 6.36 19.63 4.52
N ASP A 165 7.39 18.80 4.60
CA ASP A 165 7.83 17.91 3.55
C ASP A 165 7.18 16.52 3.73
N GLN A 166 6.45 16.07 2.70
CA GLN A 166 5.78 14.76 2.67
C GLN A 166 6.77 13.59 2.77
N ALA A 167 8.01 13.75 2.30
CA ALA A 167 9.01 12.69 2.36
C ALA A 167 9.40 12.32 3.80
N ARG A 168 9.12 13.20 4.77
CA ARG A 168 9.39 13.01 6.20
C ARG A 168 8.19 12.47 6.97
N PHE A 169 7.13 12.06 6.30
CA PHE A 169 5.94 11.55 6.97
C PHE A 169 6.23 10.15 7.52
N GLU A 170 5.83 9.94 8.77
CA GLU A 170 6.00 8.70 9.53
C GLU A 170 4.65 8.32 10.17
N TYR A 171 3.60 8.27 9.35
CA TYR A 171 2.22 7.95 9.79
C TYR A 171 1.68 6.68 9.12
N GLY A 172 2.52 5.96 8.39
CA GLY A 172 2.15 4.72 7.71
C GLY A 172 1.98 3.56 8.69
N ALA A 173 1.60 2.41 8.13
CA ALA A 173 1.33 1.20 8.91
C ALA A 173 2.48 0.77 9.84
N LEU A 174 3.74 1.07 9.51
CA LEU A 174 4.90 0.69 10.33
C LEU A 174 5.18 1.64 11.50
N TYR A 175 4.59 2.84 11.48
CA TYR A 175 4.82 3.90 12.47
C TYR A 175 3.59 4.19 13.33
N ALA A 176 2.40 3.76 12.89
CA ALA A 176 1.15 3.97 13.59
C ALA A 176 1.16 3.29 14.97
N ASP A 177 0.88 4.06 16.04
CA ASP A 177 0.64 3.51 17.37
C ASP A 177 -0.65 2.67 17.37
N PRO A 178 -0.60 1.39 17.79
CA PRO A 178 -1.77 0.53 17.83
C PRO A 178 -2.68 0.78 19.05
N LEU A 179 -2.23 1.48 20.11
CA LEU A 179 -3.04 1.70 21.32
C LEU A 179 -4.32 2.51 21.10
N PRO A 180 -4.35 3.61 20.32
CA PRO A 180 -5.56 4.42 20.15
C PRO A 180 -6.58 3.81 19.17
N ILE A 181 -6.37 2.58 18.68
CA ILE A 181 -7.32 1.89 17.81
C ILE A 181 -8.68 1.74 18.50
N GLY A 182 -9.76 2.00 17.76
CA GLY A 182 -11.12 2.12 18.31
C GLY A 182 -11.49 3.56 18.69
N GLY A 183 -10.51 4.46 18.77
CA GLY A 183 -10.72 5.88 19.05
C GLY A 183 -11.19 6.70 17.84
N ALA A 184 -11.79 7.86 18.12
CA ALA A 184 -12.20 8.81 17.09
C ALA A 184 -10.99 9.44 16.39
N GLY A 185 -11.08 9.60 15.06
CA GLY A 185 -10.01 10.21 14.27
C GLY A 185 -8.78 9.31 14.03
N ILE A 186 -8.91 7.99 14.26
CA ILE A 186 -7.87 6.98 14.04
C ILE A 186 -8.26 6.07 12.85
N PRO A 187 -7.76 6.35 11.63
CA PRO A 187 -8.19 5.66 10.42
C PRO A 187 -8.01 4.14 10.39
N PRO A 188 -6.89 3.55 10.89
CA PRO A 188 -6.68 2.10 10.83
C PRO A 188 -7.77 1.28 11.55
N THR A 189 -8.50 1.90 12.49
CA THR A 189 -9.65 1.30 13.18
C THR A 189 -10.65 0.66 12.21
N LEU A 190 -10.89 1.29 11.04
CA LEU A 190 -11.83 0.75 10.05
C LEU A 190 -11.38 -0.60 9.50
N LEU A 191 -10.08 -0.75 9.23
CA LEU A 191 -9.52 -2.02 8.75
C LEU A 191 -9.49 -3.06 9.88
N MET A 192 -9.11 -2.67 11.10
CA MET A 192 -9.09 -3.61 12.24
C MET A 192 -10.50 -4.15 12.53
N GLN A 193 -11.52 -3.28 12.42
CA GLN A 193 -12.92 -3.69 12.56
C GLN A 193 -13.34 -4.63 11.43
N ASP A 194 -12.96 -4.35 10.18
CA ASP A 194 -13.28 -5.23 9.05
C ASP A 194 -12.64 -6.62 9.21
N MET A 195 -11.35 -6.66 9.55
CA MET A 195 -10.59 -7.88 9.80
C MET A 195 -11.13 -8.70 10.98
N SER A 196 -11.75 -8.05 11.98
CA SER A 196 -12.28 -8.75 13.17
C SER A 196 -13.31 -9.84 12.85
N HIS A 197 -13.99 -9.76 11.70
CA HIS A 197 -14.97 -10.75 11.26
C HIS A 197 -14.34 -12.01 10.63
N TYR A 198 -13.05 -11.97 10.30
CA TYR A 198 -12.36 -13.01 9.52
C TYR A 198 -11.15 -13.59 10.26
N ILE A 199 -11.09 -13.46 11.58
CA ILE A 199 -10.00 -14.00 12.40
C ILE A 199 -10.19 -15.53 12.53
N PRO A 200 -9.17 -16.34 12.25
CA PRO A 200 -9.25 -17.78 12.47
C PRO A 200 -9.25 -18.13 13.96
N ASN A 201 -9.88 -19.26 14.31
CA ASN A 201 -10.09 -19.68 15.71
C ASN A 201 -8.80 -19.70 16.54
N TYR A 202 -7.68 -20.16 15.95
CA TYR A 202 -6.41 -20.24 16.66
C TYR A 202 -5.85 -18.85 17.06
N LEU A 203 -6.12 -17.80 16.28
CA LEU A 203 -5.76 -16.42 16.64
C LEU A 203 -6.73 -15.85 17.67
N HIS A 204 -8.03 -16.14 17.57
CA HIS A 204 -8.98 -15.79 18.62
C HIS A 204 -8.56 -16.37 19.97
N ASP A 205 -8.18 -17.64 20.00
CA ASP A 205 -7.70 -18.32 21.20
C ASP A 205 -6.38 -17.73 21.72
N LEU A 206 -5.54 -17.17 20.85
CA LEU A 206 -4.35 -16.45 21.26
C LEU A 206 -4.70 -15.10 21.90
N TYR A 207 -5.57 -14.30 21.28
CA TYR A 207 -5.93 -12.97 21.77
C TYR A 207 -6.67 -13.01 23.11
N ARG A 208 -7.46 -14.06 23.36
CA ARG A 208 -8.17 -14.26 24.63
C ARG A 208 -7.25 -14.60 25.81
N ARG A 209 -5.97 -14.94 25.57
CA ARG A 209 -5.00 -15.25 26.64
C ARG A 209 -4.40 -14.02 27.30
N THR A 210 -4.71 -12.82 26.79
CA THR A 210 -4.18 -11.57 27.33
C THR A 210 -4.75 -11.26 28.72
N ARG A 211 -4.09 -10.36 29.47
CA ARG A 211 -4.51 -9.98 30.83
C ARG A 211 -5.79 -9.13 30.88
N ARG A 212 -6.30 -8.69 29.73
CA ARG A 212 -7.54 -7.90 29.63
C ARG A 212 -8.74 -8.85 29.49
N ARG A 213 -9.95 -8.35 29.77
CA ARG A 213 -11.14 -9.20 29.76
C ARG A 213 -11.46 -9.59 28.31
N GLU A 214 -11.33 -10.88 28.02
CA GLU A 214 -11.76 -11.53 26.77
C GLU A 214 -11.36 -10.78 25.48
N GLU A 215 -12.26 -9.94 24.96
CA GLU A 215 -12.14 -9.26 23.66
C GLU A 215 -12.20 -7.72 23.77
N ASP A 216 -12.11 -7.15 24.98
CA ASP A 216 -12.17 -5.70 25.21
C ASP A 216 -11.09 -4.91 24.43
N ASP A 217 -9.95 -5.53 24.13
CA ASP A 217 -8.86 -4.94 23.35
C ASP A 217 -8.61 -5.66 22.02
N LEU A 218 -9.58 -6.42 21.51
CA LEU A 218 -9.45 -7.23 20.30
C LEU A 218 -8.89 -6.43 19.11
N LEU A 219 -9.42 -5.23 18.86
CA LEU A 219 -8.95 -4.39 17.74
C LEU A 219 -7.49 -3.95 17.89
N VAL A 220 -7.03 -3.73 19.12
CA VAL A 220 -5.63 -3.41 19.40
C VAL A 220 -4.74 -4.63 19.13
N GLN A 221 -5.18 -5.82 19.53
CA GLN A 221 -4.45 -7.08 19.27
C GLN A 221 -4.35 -7.40 17.77
N ILE A 222 -5.45 -7.22 17.03
CA ILE A 222 -5.44 -7.33 15.56
C ILE A 222 -4.45 -6.31 14.98
N CYS A 223 -4.43 -5.08 15.47
CA CYS A 223 -3.53 -4.06 14.94
C CYS A 223 -2.05 -4.40 15.18
N ILE A 224 -1.70 -4.92 16.36
CA ILE A 224 -0.33 -5.32 16.70
C ILE A 224 0.14 -6.45 15.77
N THR A 225 -0.67 -7.50 15.62
CA THR A 225 -0.32 -8.65 14.76
C THR A 225 -0.35 -8.31 13.26
N PHE A 226 -1.27 -7.44 12.84
CA PHE A 226 -1.26 -6.86 11.51
C PHE A 226 0.04 -6.09 11.27
N GLN A 227 0.49 -5.26 12.21
CA GLN A 227 1.73 -4.49 12.09
C GLN A 227 2.96 -5.41 12.03
N LYS A 228 3.02 -6.48 12.84
CA LYS A 228 4.04 -7.54 12.72
C LYS A 228 4.05 -8.17 11.32
N SER A 229 2.89 -8.43 10.75
CA SER A 229 2.76 -8.97 9.38
C SER A 229 3.25 -7.97 8.33
N MET A 230 2.93 -6.68 8.49
CA MET A 230 3.41 -5.63 7.58
C MET A 230 4.93 -5.44 7.64
N PHE A 231 5.56 -5.67 8.80
CA PHE A 231 7.02 -5.73 8.88
C PHE A 231 7.59 -6.89 8.05
N CYS A 232 6.98 -8.08 8.09
CA CYS A 232 7.41 -9.21 7.25
C CYS A 232 7.29 -8.89 5.75
N VAL A 233 6.17 -8.29 5.34
CA VAL A 233 5.97 -7.84 3.94
C VAL A 233 7.03 -6.81 3.54
N THR A 234 7.31 -5.86 4.43
CA THR A 234 8.32 -4.81 4.18
C THR A 234 9.72 -5.41 4.09
N SER A 235 10.07 -6.35 4.95
CA SER A 235 11.34 -7.08 4.88
C SER A 235 11.48 -7.85 3.56
N ALA A 236 10.43 -8.51 3.11
CA ALA A 236 10.42 -9.21 1.82
C ALA A 236 10.69 -8.25 0.65
N ALA A 237 10.07 -7.06 0.67
CA ALA A 237 10.33 -6.03 -0.34
C ALA A 237 11.76 -5.48 -0.28
N ILE A 238 12.26 -5.14 0.92
CA ILE A 238 13.62 -4.62 1.10
C ILE A 238 14.67 -5.62 0.60
N ILE A 239 14.51 -6.89 0.95
CA ILE A 239 15.41 -7.98 0.53
C ILE A 239 15.27 -8.25 -0.96
N GLY A 240 14.04 -8.27 -1.49
CA GLY A 240 13.78 -8.47 -2.92
C GLY A 240 14.34 -7.36 -3.82
N LEU A 241 14.56 -6.17 -3.27
CA LEU A 241 15.16 -5.02 -3.96
C LEU A 241 16.67 -4.88 -3.76
N MET A 242 17.31 -5.84 -3.10
CA MET A 242 18.76 -5.83 -2.96
C MET A 242 19.42 -5.93 -4.35
N PRO A 243 20.53 -5.19 -4.58
CA PRO A 243 21.20 -5.19 -5.88
C PRO A 243 21.80 -6.55 -6.25
N TYR A 244 22.16 -7.37 -5.25
CA TYR A 244 22.73 -8.71 -5.43
C TYR A 244 22.05 -9.72 -4.51
N ALA A 245 22.24 -11.01 -4.78
CA ALA A 245 21.70 -12.09 -3.96
C ALA A 245 22.13 -11.94 -2.49
N SER A 246 21.24 -12.26 -1.55
CA SER A 246 21.51 -12.16 -0.10
C SER A 246 22.67 -13.07 0.35
N GLU A 247 22.85 -14.21 -0.33
CA GLU A 247 23.87 -15.23 -0.03
C GLU A 247 25.18 -15.04 -0.83
N THR A 248 25.39 -13.87 -1.47
CA THR A 248 26.62 -13.63 -2.23
C THR A 248 27.87 -13.68 -1.34
N GLU A 249 28.92 -14.34 -1.83
CA GLU A 249 30.23 -14.41 -1.16
C GLU A 249 31.20 -13.31 -1.65
N ASP A 250 30.85 -12.54 -2.70
CA ASP A 250 31.69 -11.46 -3.20
C ASP A 250 31.67 -10.26 -2.22
N PRO A 251 32.82 -9.84 -1.66
CA PRO A 251 32.88 -8.72 -0.73
C PRO A 251 32.36 -7.38 -1.30
N ILE A 252 32.44 -7.17 -2.61
CA ILE A 252 31.95 -5.95 -3.28
C ILE A 252 30.41 -5.98 -3.33
N GLU A 253 29.83 -7.12 -3.70
CA GLU A 253 28.38 -7.31 -3.74
C GLU A 253 27.78 -7.24 -2.33
N GLN A 254 28.42 -7.87 -1.35
CA GLN A 254 28.04 -7.76 0.07
C GLN A 254 28.05 -6.31 0.54
N ARG A 255 29.08 -5.52 0.21
CA ARG A 255 29.15 -4.10 0.59
C ARG A 255 28.01 -3.29 -0.04
N ALA A 256 27.66 -3.56 -1.29
CA ALA A 256 26.53 -2.89 -1.95
C ALA A 256 25.19 -3.25 -1.30
N ASN A 257 24.99 -4.52 -0.99
CA ASN A 257 23.84 -5.03 -0.24
C ASN A 257 23.73 -4.40 1.15
N HIS A 258 24.85 -4.29 1.89
CA HIS A 258 24.89 -3.61 3.19
C HIS A 258 24.50 -2.14 3.08
N ALA A 259 25.03 -1.40 2.10
CA ALA A 259 24.68 0.00 1.90
C ALA A 259 23.17 0.19 1.61
N HIS A 260 22.58 -0.70 0.80
CA HIS A 260 21.13 -0.71 0.57
C HIS A 260 20.34 -0.94 1.86
N LEU A 261 20.72 -1.96 2.64
CA LEU A 261 20.03 -2.28 3.90
C LEU A 261 20.17 -1.16 4.94
N GLU A 262 21.33 -0.51 5.02
CA GLU A 262 21.58 0.59 5.96
C GLU A 262 20.62 1.76 5.75
N VAL A 263 20.33 2.12 4.50
CA VAL A 263 19.34 3.15 4.17
C VAL A 263 17.95 2.78 4.71
N TRP A 264 17.52 1.54 4.49
CA TRP A 264 16.20 1.09 4.93
C TRP A 264 16.09 0.91 6.44
N VAL A 265 17.11 0.33 7.08
CA VAL A 265 17.17 0.20 8.53
C VAL A 265 17.14 1.57 9.19
N SER A 266 17.89 2.54 8.67
CA SER A 266 17.88 3.91 9.19
C SER A 266 16.49 4.54 9.22
N ARG A 267 15.66 4.25 8.20
CA ARG A 267 14.25 4.70 8.18
C ARG A 267 13.41 3.99 9.24
N LEU A 268 13.66 2.71 9.49
CA LEU A 268 12.88 1.90 10.44
C LEU A 268 13.24 2.14 11.92
N ILE A 269 14.31 2.88 12.22
CA ILE A 269 14.74 3.17 13.61
C ILE A 269 13.60 3.80 14.44
N THR A 270 12.82 4.69 13.84
CA THR A 270 11.71 5.40 14.50
C THR A 270 10.37 4.68 14.37
N SER A 271 10.34 3.49 13.77
CA SER A 271 9.12 2.69 13.59
C SER A 271 8.69 1.98 14.87
N GLN A 272 7.50 1.39 14.84
CA GLN A 272 6.95 0.61 15.95
C GLN A 272 7.56 -0.79 16.09
N LEU A 273 8.62 -1.13 15.33
CA LEU A 273 9.17 -2.48 15.25
C LEU A 273 9.54 -3.06 16.62
N LEU A 274 10.19 -2.26 17.48
CA LEU A 274 10.56 -2.70 18.82
C LEU A 274 9.33 -2.80 19.72
N ASP A 275 8.47 -1.78 19.67
CA ASP A 275 7.29 -1.69 20.54
C ASP A 275 6.30 -2.84 20.32
N VAL A 276 6.06 -3.27 19.07
CA VAL A 276 5.15 -4.39 18.80
C VAL A 276 5.70 -5.74 19.23
N ASN A 277 7.02 -5.90 19.27
CA ASN A 277 7.67 -7.16 19.67
C ASN A 277 7.88 -7.27 21.17
N LEU A 278 7.78 -6.15 21.92
CA LEU A 278 7.86 -6.15 23.39
C LEU A 278 6.50 -6.40 24.08
N ARG A 279 5.40 -6.45 23.32
CA ARG A 279 4.02 -6.47 23.84
C ARG A 279 3.38 -7.86 23.86
N ASP A 280 4.18 -8.93 23.96
CA ASP A 280 3.71 -10.32 24.07
C ASP A 280 3.23 -10.68 25.50
#